data_AF-A0A9N9XVV7-F1
#
_entry.id   AF-A0A9N9XVV7-F1
#
_cell.length_a   1.000
_cell.length_b   1.000
_cell.length_c   1.000
_cell.angle_alpha   90.00
_cell.angle_beta   90.00
_cell.angle_gamma   90.00
#
_symmetry.space_group_name_H-M   'P 1'
#
loop_
_entity.id
_entity.type
_entity.pdbx_description
1 polymer ?
#
loop_
_entity_poly.entity_id
_entity_poly.type
_entity_poly.pdbx_seq_one_letter_code
_entity_poly.pdbx_strand_id
1 'polypeptide(L)'
;MRLLNAHTLKLELFHDPDAQNVKYATLSHTWGEDEVSFSDMQNPTAAEKKLGFAKIRSACEMTIDYGLSYVWVDTCCIDKSSSAELSEAINSMFRWYKNSAFCFAHLSDLRPDQTAGQSVDKSALENCRWFTRGWTLQELIAPKDLVFFDQNWKRIGTKNDLKGVIQDITCINHQILDGSCPLSSVAIAKRMSWASNRETTRVEDEAYSLLGIFDINMSMIYGEGPRAFIRLQEEILRMTTDLSIFAWRTPNPDPLYGLHTFRGPRGEPYRGIFAESAAEFRSCGFIELNKDQFQFRGEISLTNRGVKIHTAITHLDDDMFMLDLHCYDLASQKKPERLCIYLKSELDTFYRESPSLLSTRVPTIAAPAPRTIYLARTVGDKFRGTLSEAMELRIRFSSDEALKGSYAVDNMAAVPELFWDQPQLCFSFPSFSHFLGFVRFRIAPFKYPSHLNRSLLLVCNLVDSAELRIGFREEHEFQSIYEGGECRTAINPFTNIEDYGPLGDPFSLNAICSGKSSSATIASGDFCLRADLGKSNTSHFEINVHIEVRDFGSLDDIYK
;
A
#
# COMPACT_ATOMS: atom_id res chain seq x y z
N MET A 1 25.49 16.12 16.69
CA MET A 1 26.41 15.38 15.79
C MET A 1 27.84 15.44 16.35
N ARG A 2 28.55 14.30 16.44
CA ARG A 2 30.01 14.33 16.74
C ARG A 2 30.81 14.29 15.44
N LEU A 3 31.92 15.00 15.40
CA LEU A 3 32.86 15.02 14.29
C LEU A 3 34.25 14.65 14.80
N LEU A 4 35.01 13.94 13.97
CA LEU A 4 36.40 13.64 14.22
C LEU A 4 37.26 14.79 13.71
N ASN A 5 38.07 15.39 14.58
CA ASN A 5 39.08 16.35 14.19
C ASN A 5 40.21 15.63 13.44
N ALA A 6 40.38 15.92 12.15
CA ALA A 6 41.31 15.21 11.28
C ALA A 6 42.78 15.39 11.70
N HIS A 7 43.13 16.49 12.37
CA HIS A 7 44.49 16.77 12.81
C HIS A 7 44.85 16.09 14.13
N THR A 8 43.88 15.98 15.04
CA THR A 8 44.12 15.50 16.41
C THR A 8 43.55 14.12 16.71
N LEU A 9 42.70 13.62 15.82
CA LEU A 9 41.95 12.37 15.96
C LEU A 9 41.03 12.33 17.19
N LYS A 10 40.65 13.51 17.71
CA LYS A 10 39.70 13.65 18.82
C LYS A 10 38.28 13.85 18.29
N LEU A 11 37.32 13.22 18.97
CA LEU A 11 35.90 13.43 18.73
C LEU A 11 35.42 14.70 19.43
N GLU A 12 34.76 15.58 18.69
CA GLU A 12 34.21 16.84 19.17
C GLU A 12 32.69 16.85 18.92
N LEU A 13 31.91 17.31 19.91
CA LEU A 13 30.45 17.35 19.83
C LEU A 13 29.98 18.72 19.34
N PHE A 14 29.15 18.70 18.31
CA PHE A 14 28.48 19.87 17.74
C PHE A 14 26.96 19.69 17.86
N HIS A 15 26.29 20.61 18.56
CA HIS A 15 24.84 20.57 18.73
C HIS A 15 24.11 20.77 17.40
N ASP A 16 24.55 21.75 16.60
CA ASP A 16 24.03 22.01 15.27
C ASP A 16 25.19 22.47 14.36
N PRO A 17 25.85 21.54 13.66
CA PRO A 17 26.97 21.87 12.77
C PRO A 17 26.58 22.83 11.65
N ASP A 18 25.33 22.75 11.16
CA ASP A 18 24.85 23.57 10.05
C ASP A 18 24.65 25.01 10.52
N ALA A 19 24.00 25.21 11.67
CA ALA A 19 23.84 26.55 12.26
C ALA A 19 25.18 27.17 12.67
N GLN A 20 26.17 26.35 13.02
CA GLN A 20 27.52 26.79 13.37
C GLN A 20 28.44 26.96 12.13
N ASN A 21 27.92 26.70 10.93
CA ASN A 21 28.67 26.73 9.66
C ASN A 21 29.97 25.92 9.70
N VAL A 22 29.97 24.80 10.41
CA VAL A 22 31.11 23.89 10.51
C VAL A 22 31.24 23.15 9.18
N LYS A 23 32.39 23.27 8.53
CA LYS A 23 32.70 22.51 7.31
C LYS A 23 33.35 21.19 7.68
N TYR A 24 32.76 20.10 7.21
CA TYR A 24 33.23 18.74 7.46
C TYR A 24 33.11 17.87 6.21
N ALA A 25 33.93 16.83 6.16
CA ALA A 25 33.82 15.75 5.20
C ALA A 25 33.02 14.57 5.79
N THR A 26 32.54 13.67 4.96
CA THR A 26 31.93 12.39 5.38
C THR A 26 32.65 11.21 4.73
N LEU A 27 32.88 10.13 5.47
CA LEU A 27 33.40 8.88 4.92
C LEU A 27 32.25 7.91 4.61
N SER A 28 32.06 7.60 3.34
CA SER A 28 31.19 6.52 2.87
C SER A 28 32.04 5.28 2.58
N HIS A 29 31.75 4.16 3.24
CA HIS A 29 32.55 2.95 3.12
C HIS A 29 31.75 1.71 3.50
N THR A 30 32.23 0.54 3.08
CA THR A 30 31.68 -0.73 3.57
C THR A 30 32.45 -1.22 4.80
N TRP A 31 31.73 -1.61 5.85
CA TRP A 31 32.35 -2.17 7.04
C TRP A 31 33.07 -3.48 6.70
N GLY A 32 34.28 -3.63 7.23
CA GLY A 32 35.14 -4.79 7.15
C GLY A 32 35.39 -5.39 8.54
N GLU A 33 36.53 -6.04 8.70
CA GLU A 33 36.92 -6.65 9.96
C GLU A 33 37.49 -5.61 10.94
N ASP A 34 37.15 -5.78 12.22
CA ASP A 34 37.68 -4.99 13.34
C ASP A 34 37.56 -3.47 13.14
N GLU A 35 36.34 -3.02 12.89
CA GLU A 35 36.01 -1.58 12.81
C GLU A 35 36.23 -0.88 14.16
N VAL A 36 36.62 0.40 14.07
CA VAL A 36 36.82 1.27 15.23
C VAL A 36 35.48 1.87 15.65
N SER A 37 35.07 1.62 16.88
CA SER A 37 33.85 2.16 17.48
C SER A 37 34.09 3.50 18.18
N PHE A 38 33.01 4.17 18.58
CA PHE A 38 33.08 5.36 19.44
C PHE A 38 33.84 5.11 20.75
N SER A 39 33.65 3.94 21.36
CA SER A 39 34.33 3.56 22.60
C SER A 39 35.83 3.38 22.40
N ASP A 40 36.24 2.79 21.27
CA ASP A 40 37.66 2.61 20.95
C ASP A 40 38.38 3.95 20.81
N MET A 41 37.72 4.96 20.22
CA MET A 41 38.28 6.30 20.07
C MET A 41 38.55 7.02 21.40
N GLN A 42 38.00 6.55 22.52
CA GLN A 42 38.34 7.06 23.85
C GLN A 42 39.76 6.64 24.29
N ASN A 43 40.33 5.61 23.66
CA ASN A 43 41.70 5.16 23.86
C ASN A 43 42.44 5.07 22.51
N PRO A 44 43.07 6.17 22.06
CA PRO A 44 43.72 6.24 20.74
C PRO A 44 44.70 5.10 20.48
N THR A 45 45.48 4.68 21.48
CA THR A 45 46.47 3.61 21.36
C THR A 45 45.84 2.24 21.11
N ALA A 46 44.61 2.02 21.58
CA ALA A 46 43.86 0.81 21.31
C ALA A 46 43.19 0.88 19.93
N ALA A 47 42.61 2.04 19.59
CA ALA A 47 42.02 2.28 18.28
C ALA A 47 43.03 2.06 17.14
N GLU A 48 44.26 2.57 17.27
CA GLU A 48 45.31 2.43 16.26
C GLU A 48 45.71 0.99 15.92
N LYS A 49 45.45 0.04 16.82
CA LYS A 49 45.77 -1.38 16.60
C LYS A 49 44.72 -2.10 15.78
N LYS A 50 43.54 -1.50 15.61
CA LYS A 50 42.43 -2.10 14.87
C LYS A 50 42.63 -1.95 13.37
N LEU A 51 42.24 -2.96 12.61
CA LEU A 51 42.36 -2.95 11.15
C LEU A 51 41.55 -1.81 10.52
N GLY A 52 40.35 -1.53 11.04
CA GLY A 52 39.50 -0.44 10.54
C GLY A 52 40.10 0.96 10.72
N PHE A 53 41.10 1.13 11.61
CA PHE A 53 41.71 2.44 11.87
C PHE A 53 42.44 3.02 10.67
N ALA A 54 43.00 2.17 9.81
CA ALA A 54 43.69 2.62 8.59
C ALA A 54 42.78 3.48 7.70
N LYS A 55 41.49 3.09 7.55
CA LYS A 55 40.52 3.86 6.77
C LYS A 55 40.19 5.20 7.40
N ILE A 56 40.08 5.26 8.72
CA ILE A 56 39.85 6.50 9.45
C ILE A 56 41.04 7.45 9.27
N ARG A 57 42.27 6.94 9.41
CA ARG A 57 43.49 7.72 9.20
C ARG A 57 43.55 8.30 7.79
N SER A 58 43.34 7.47 6.76
CA SER A 58 43.33 7.94 5.38
C SER A 58 42.18 8.92 5.08
N ALA A 59 41.00 8.73 5.69
CA ALA A 59 39.92 9.71 5.59
C ALA A 59 40.28 11.06 6.22
N CYS A 60 40.98 11.07 7.36
CA CYS A 60 41.51 12.29 7.97
C CYS A 60 42.56 12.96 7.07
N GLU A 61 43.49 12.20 6.50
CA GLU A 61 44.49 12.71 5.54
C GLU A 61 43.80 13.37 4.33
N MET A 62 42.82 12.69 3.72
CA MET A 62 42.02 13.26 2.62
C MET A 62 41.24 14.51 3.05
N THR A 63 40.72 14.53 4.27
CA THR A 63 39.99 15.69 4.81
C THR A 63 40.90 16.91 4.88
N ILE A 64 42.14 16.73 5.36
CA ILE A 64 43.16 17.79 5.44
C ILE A 64 43.57 18.24 4.04
N ASP A 65 43.81 17.31 3.11
CA ASP A 65 44.20 17.61 1.74
C ASP A 65 43.13 18.42 0.98
N TYR A 66 41.85 18.22 1.31
CA TYR A 66 40.73 19.00 0.77
C TYR A 66 40.44 20.28 1.57
N GLY A 67 41.32 20.65 2.51
CA GLY A 67 41.24 21.91 3.26
C GLY A 67 40.20 21.94 4.37
N LEU A 68 39.83 20.79 4.92
CA LEU A 68 38.86 20.64 6.00
C LEU A 68 39.55 20.15 7.27
N SER A 69 38.95 20.48 8.43
CA SER A 69 39.48 20.05 9.75
C SER A 69 38.69 18.92 10.37
N TYR A 70 37.50 18.61 9.85
CA TYR A 70 36.56 17.69 10.47
C TYR A 70 36.06 16.65 9.48
N VAL A 71 35.94 15.41 9.94
CA VAL A 71 35.36 14.30 9.19
C VAL A 71 34.33 13.57 10.05
N TRP A 72 33.24 13.15 9.42
CA TRP A 72 32.25 12.29 10.03
C TRP A 72 32.43 10.86 9.53
N VAL A 73 32.52 9.91 10.46
CA VAL A 73 32.64 8.48 10.18
C VAL A 73 31.64 7.74 11.06
N ASP A 74 30.66 7.08 10.45
CA ASP A 74 29.54 6.42 11.13
C ASP A 74 29.96 5.37 12.17
N THR A 75 31.10 4.72 11.97
CA THR A 75 31.62 3.69 12.87
C THR A 75 32.03 4.26 14.23
N CYS A 76 32.66 5.44 14.25
CA CYS A 76 33.27 6.01 15.45
C CYS A 76 32.67 7.35 15.92
N CYS A 77 31.91 8.05 15.07
CA CYS A 77 31.25 9.31 15.42
C CYS A 77 29.87 9.12 16.07
N ILE A 78 29.31 7.90 16.01
CA ILE A 78 28.03 7.55 16.63
C ILE A 78 28.30 6.66 17.84
N ASP A 79 27.82 7.06 19.01
CA ASP A 79 27.74 6.16 20.16
C ASP A 79 26.57 5.19 19.98
N LYS A 80 26.87 4.04 19.37
CA LYS A 80 25.89 2.96 19.12
C LYS A 80 25.39 2.29 20.40
N SER A 81 25.98 2.56 21.56
CA SER A 81 25.48 2.07 22.86
C SER A 81 24.33 2.91 23.39
N SER A 82 24.20 4.16 22.93
CA SER A 82 23.08 5.05 23.22
C SER A 82 21.99 4.89 22.17
N SER A 83 20.88 4.26 22.53
CA SER A 83 19.73 4.08 21.62
C SER A 83 19.14 5.41 21.15
N ALA A 84 19.13 6.43 22.03
CA ALA A 84 18.67 7.77 21.69
C ALA A 84 19.57 8.42 20.63
N GLU A 85 20.89 8.33 20.80
CA GLU A 85 21.83 8.89 19.84
C GLU A 85 21.82 8.13 18.51
N LEU A 86 21.76 6.79 18.55
CA LEU A 86 21.65 5.97 17.34
C LEU A 86 20.38 6.33 16.55
N SER A 87 19.26 6.51 17.25
CA SER A 87 17.99 6.92 16.63
C SER A 87 18.07 8.32 16.01
N GLU A 88 18.66 9.29 16.71
CA GLU A 88 18.88 10.64 16.18
C GLU A 88 19.80 10.61 14.94
N ALA A 89 20.87 9.81 15.01
CA ALA A 89 21.86 9.70 13.95
C ALA A 89 21.25 9.08 12.69
N ILE A 90 20.51 7.99 12.80
CA ILE A 90 19.87 7.35 11.63
C ILE A 90 18.85 8.30 10.99
N ASN A 91 18.04 9.01 11.79
CA ASN A 91 17.08 10.00 11.27
C ASN A 91 17.75 11.25 10.65
N SER A 92 19.01 11.52 10.99
CA SER A 92 19.76 12.70 10.53
C SER A 92 20.79 12.40 9.44
N MET A 93 21.12 11.13 9.20
CA MET A 93 22.27 10.73 8.39
C MET A 93 22.24 11.29 6.98
N PHE A 94 21.08 11.22 6.32
CA PHE A 94 20.90 11.78 4.98
C PHE A 94 21.21 13.29 4.95
N ARG A 95 20.74 14.04 5.94
CA ARG A 95 21.02 15.48 6.06
C ARG A 95 22.51 15.73 6.28
N TRP A 96 23.18 14.93 7.13
CA TRP A 96 24.61 15.06 7.36
C TRP A 96 25.43 14.79 6.10
N TYR A 97 25.06 13.77 5.32
CA TYR A 97 25.68 13.55 4.00
C TYR A 97 25.38 14.66 3.01
N LYS A 98 24.14 15.18 2.99
CA LYS A 98 23.73 16.28 2.10
C LYS A 98 24.48 17.58 2.38
N ASN A 99 24.73 17.87 3.65
CA ASN A 99 25.34 19.12 4.10
C ASN A 99 26.86 19.04 4.25
N SER A 100 27.47 17.88 4.03
CA SER A 100 28.93 17.76 4.03
C SER A 100 29.54 18.54 2.86
N ALA A 101 30.75 19.06 3.09
CA ALA A 101 31.48 19.78 2.05
C ALA A 101 32.03 18.81 0.99
N PHE A 102 32.46 17.63 1.42
CA PHE A 102 32.83 16.51 0.56
C PHE A 102 32.41 15.20 1.20
N CYS A 103 31.97 14.25 0.38
CA CYS A 103 31.90 12.85 0.78
C CYS A 103 33.00 12.06 0.06
N PHE A 104 33.72 11.22 0.81
CA PHE A 104 34.72 10.33 0.27
C PHE A 104 34.16 8.90 0.26
N ALA A 105 33.97 8.33 -0.93
CA ALA A 105 33.59 6.92 -1.09
C ALA A 105 34.85 6.06 -1.26
N HIS A 106 35.16 5.24 -0.26
CA HIS A 106 36.28 4.29 -0.30
C HIS A 106 35.79 2.93 -0.79
N LEU A 107 36.29 2.51 -1.97
CA LEU A 107 35.98 1.23 -2.59
C LEU A 107 37.07 0.22 -2.22
N SER A 108 36.92 -0.44 -1.07
CA SER A 108 37.95 -1.33 -0.50
C SER A 108 38.30 -2.55 -1.36
N ASP A 109 37.44 -2.91 -2.32
CA ASP A 109 37.56 -4.07 -3.20
C ASP A 109 37.85 -3.69 -4.66
N LEU A 110 38.06 -2.40 -4.97
CA LEU A 110 38.49 -1.96 -6.29
C LEU A 110 40.01 -1.89 -6.36
N ARG A 111 40.63 -2.75 -7.20
CA ARG A 111 42.09 -2.83 -7.29
C ARG A 111 42.68 -1.77 -8.22
N PRO A 112 43.91 -1.28 -7.97
CA PRO A 112 44.53 -0.21 -8.76
C PRO A 112 44.83 -0.58 -10.23
N ASP A 113 45.01 -1.87 -10.53
CA ASP A 113 45.19 -2.37 -11.90
C ASP A 113 43.91 -2.23 -12.74
N GLN A 114 42.74 -2.24 -12.09
CA GLN A 114 41.44 -2.00 -12.71
C GLN A 114 41.16 -0.50 -12.96
N THR A 115 42.01 0.39 -12.43
CA THR A 115 41.95 1.85 -12.62
C THR A 115 43.10 2.40 -13.47
N ALA A 116 43.88 1.52 -14.11
CA ALA A 116 45.14 1.86 -14.80
C ALA A 116 44.99 2.42 -16.23
N GLY A 117 43.78 2.78 -16.69
CA GLY A 117 43.50 3.37 -18.01
C GLY A 117 42.83 4.75 -17.96
N GLN A 118 42.58 5.38 -19.12
CA GLN A 118 41.89 6.69 -19.20
C GLN A 118 40.39 6.63 -18.85
N SER A 119 39.80 5.44 -18.77
CA SER A 119 38.41 5.20 -18.37
C SER A 119 38.33 4.08 -17.34
N VAL A 120 37.61 4.31 -16.24
CA VAL A 120 37.35 3.29 -15.22
C VAL A 120 36.52 2.17 -15.83
N ASP A 121 36.92 0.92 -15.59
CA ASP A 121 36.14 -0.24 -16.03
C ASP A 121 34.80 -0.29 -15.26
N LYS A 122 33.69 -0.12 -15.99
CA LYS A 122 32.33 -0.21 -15.44
C LYS A 122 32.11 -1.52 -14.69
N SER A 123 32.60 -2.64 -15.22
CA SER A 123 32.41 -3.95 -14.61
C SER A 123 33.15 -4.07 -13.28
N ALA A 124 34.31 -3.43 -13.15
CA ALA A 124 35.05 -3.40 -11.89
C ALA A 124 34.29 -2.59 -10.82
N LEU A 125 33.72 -1.43 -11.18
CA LEU A 125 32.90 -0.64 -10.26
C LEU A 125 31.60 -1.35 -9.87
N GLU A 126 30.90 -1.96 -10.83
CA GLU A 126 29.64 -2.67 -10.60
C GLU A 126 29.80 -3.82 -9.58
N ASN A 127 30.96 -4.48 -9.58
CA ASN A 127 31.27 -5.57 -8.67
C ASN A 127 31.72 -5.12 -7.27
N CYS A 128 31.94 -3.82 -7.04
CA CYS A 128 32.29 -3.33 -5.72
C CYS A 128 31.10 -3.48 -4.76
N ARG A 129 31.35 -4.06 -3.58
CA ARG A 129 30.38 -4.19 -2.48
C ARG A 129 29.72 -2.86 -2.10
N TRP A 130 30.38 -1.74 -2.36
CA TRP A 130 29.82 -0.42 -2.10
C TRP A 130 28.52 -0.18 -2.87
N PHE A 131 28.38 -0.65 -4.11
CA PHE A 131 27.13 -0.46 -4.89
C PHE A 131 25.99 -1.38 -4.46
N THR A 132 26.29 -2.47 -3.76
CA THR A 132 25.30 -3.43 -3.24
C THR A 132 25.01 -3.25 -1.75
N ARG A 133 25.68 -2.35 -1.02
CA ARG A 133 25.36 -2.08 0.39
C ARG A 133 24.12 -1.19 0.52
N GLY A 134 23.20 -1.49 1.44
CA GLY A 134 21.97 -0.69 1.64
C GLY A 134 22.25 0.78 1.97
N TRP A 135 23.02 1.02 3.03
CA TRP A 135 23.32 2.38 3.54
C TRP A 135 24.00 3.30 2.52
N THR A 136 24.85 2.77 1.64
CA THR A 136 25.58 3.59 0.66
C THR A 136 24.68 4.22 -0.41
N LEU A 137 23.41 3.82 -0.51
CA LEU A 137 22.46 4.44 -1.44
C LEU A 137 22.21 5.91 -1.10
N GLN A 138 21.92 6.22 0.17
CA GLN A 138 21.78 7.62 0.59
C GLN A 138 23.12 8.36 0.54
N GLU A 139 24.23 7.67 0.77
CA GLU A 139 25.58 8.24 0.69
C GLU A 139 25.99 8.56 -0.75
N LEU A 140 25.39 7.89 -1.73
CA LEU A 140 25.51 8.22 -3.15
C LEU A 140 24.67 9.45 -3.52
N ILE A 141 23.41 9.45 -3.10
CA ILE A 141 22.40 10.42 -3.54
C ILE A 141 22.56 11.76 -2.82
N ALA A 142 22.71 11.74 -1.50
CA ALA A 142 22.58 12.93 -0.66
C ALA A 142 23.70 13.97 -0.86
N PRO A 143 25.01 13.61 -0.86
CA PRO A 143 26.08 14.59 -0.96
C PRO A 143 26.10 15.27 -2.32
N LYS A 144 26.34 16.58 -2.36
CA LYS A 144 26.55 17.30 -3.62
C LYS A 144 27.87 16.90 -4.27
N ASP A 145 28.93 16.87 -3.48
CA ASP A 145 30.30 16.63 -3.93
C ASP A 145 30.81 15.30 -3.34
N LEU A 146 30.69 14.24 -4.13
CA LEU A 146 31.15 12.88 -3.79
C LEU A 146 32.37 12.51 -4.63
N VAL A 147 33.45 12.05 -3.99
CA VAL A 147 34.70 11.64 -4.63
C VAL A 147 34.95 10.16 -4.35
N PHE A 148 35.18 9.38 -5.41
CA PHE A 148 35.45 7.95 -5.33
C PHE A 148 36.96 7.69 -5.27
N PHE A 149 37.35 6.78 -4.39
CA PHE A 149 38.72 6.32 -4.19
C PHE A 149 38.78 4.80 -4.26
N ASP A 150 39.87 4.28 -4.81
CA ASP A 150 40.12 2.83 -4.87
C ASP A 150 40.62 2.29 -3.52
N GLN A 151 40.94 0.99 -3.46
CA GLN A 151 41.39 0.35 -2.21
C GLN A 151 42.64 1.03 -1.60
N ASN A 152 43.47 1.68 -2.42
CA ASN A 152 44.71 2.36 -2.03
C ASN A 152 44.54 3.88 -1.87
N TRP A 153 43.31 4.37 -1.78
CA TRP A 153 43.01 5.81 -1.65
C TRP A 153 43.49 6.65 -2.85
N LYS A 154 43.61 6.04 -4.03
CA LYS A 154 43.85 6.78 -5.27
C LYS A 154 42.51 7.30 -5.81
N ARG A 155 42.46 8.59 -6.13
CA ARG A 155 41.26 9.23 -6.70
C ARG A 155 40.89 8.60 -8.04
N ILE A 156 39.65 8.13 -8.15
CA ILE A 156 39.05 7.56 -9.36
C ILE A 156 38.35 8.68 -10.15
N GLY A 157 37.51 9.47 -9.48
CA GLY A 157 36.69 10.51 -10.09
C GLY A 157 35.63 11.01 -9.13
N THR A 158 34.94 12.08 -9.51
CA THR A 158 33.76 12.56 -8.77
C THR A 158 32.48 11.85 -9.23
N LYS A 159 31.40 11.97 -8.46
CA LYS A 159 30.06 11.57 -8.88
C LYS A 159 29.64 12.20 -10.21
N ASN A 160 30.04 13.45 -10.46
CA ASN A 160 29.76 14.12 -11.73
C ASN A 160 30.57 13.53 -12.89
N ASP A 161 31.85 13.19 -12.66
CA ASP A 161 32.70 12.54 -13.67
C ASP A 161 32.15 11.16 -14.06
N LEU A 162 31.59 10.43 -13.08
CA LEU A 162 31.16 9.04 -13.22
C LEU A 162 29.64 8.87 -13.42
N LYS A 163 28.86 9.94 -13.53
CA LYS A 163 27.38 9.88 -13.49
C LYS A 163 26.76 8.94 -14.52
N GLY A 164 27.35 8.81 -15.71
CA GLY A 164 26.88 7.86 -16.73
C GLY A 164 27.07 6.41 -16.28
N VAL A 165 28.25 6.07 -15.77
CA VAL A 165 28.55 4.73 -15.24
C VAL A 165 27.71 4.42 -14.00
N ILE A 166 27.53 5.39 -13.11
CA ILE A 166 26.68 5.23 -11.92
C ILE A 166 25.21 5.02 -12.32
N GLN A 167 24.69 5.79 -13.29
CA GLN A 167 23.34 5.61 -13.80
C GLN A 167 23.14 4.20 -14.36
N ASP A 168 24.12 3.68 -15.09
CA ASP A 168 24.05 2.33 -15.63
C ASP A 168 24.02 1.24 -14.54
N ILE A 169 24.80 1.41 -13.46
CA ILE A 169 24.88 0.44 -12.35
C ILE A 169 23.62 0.50 -11.48
N THR A 170 23.11 1.70 -11.23
CA THR A 170 22.08 1.94 -10.19
C THR A 170 20.68 2.24 -10.74
N CYS A 171 20.56 2.47 -12.04
CA CYS A 171 19.37 3.00 -12.70
C CYS A 171 18.90 4.39 -12.19
N ILE A 172 19.76 5.11 -11.44
CA ILE A 172 19.46 6.46 -10.96
C ILE A 172 19.81 7.47 -12.06
N ASN A 173 18.82 8.21 -12.55
CA ASN A 173 19.03 9.22 -13.60
C ASN A 173 20.09 10.24 -13.18
N HIS A 174 20.98 10.62 -14.10
CA HIS A 174 22.01 11.65 -13.90
C HIS A 174 21.47 12.95 -13.30
N GLN A 175 20.23 13.36 -13.63
CA GLN A 175 19.60 14.57 -13.08
C GLN A 175 19.35 14.50 -11.57
N ILE A 176 19.20 13.28 -11.03
CA ILE A 176 19.12 13.05 -9.58
C ILE A 176 20.53 13.08 -8.98
N LEU A 177 21.51 12.46 -9.66
CA LEU A 177 22.89 12.39 -9.17
C LEU A 177 23.58 13.75 -9.08
N ASP A 178 23.32 14.65 -10.04
CA ASP A 178 23.87 16.01 -10.06
C ASP A 178 23.00 17.04 -9.30
N GLY A 179 21.86 16.61 -8.75
CA GLY A 179 20.96 17.44 -7.96
C GLY A 179 20.12 18.43 -8.76
N SER A 180 20.10 18.33 -10.10
CA SER A 180 19.25 19.18 -10.95
C SER A 180 17.76 18.86 -10.85
N CYS A 181 17.40 17.67 -10.38
CA CYS A 181 16.03 17.22 -10.19
C CYS A 181 15.79 16.77 -8.73
N PRO A 182 14.73 17.26 -8.05
CA PRO A 182 14.46 16.87 -6.67
C PRO A 182 13.89 15.46 -6.57
N LEU A 183 14.24 14.72 -5.51
CA LEU A 183 13.73 13.36 -5.25
C LEU A 183 12.20 13.29 -5.19
N SER A 184 11.53 14.34 -4.72
CA SER A 184 10.07 14.43 -4.64
C SER A 184 9.36 14.39 -5.99
N SER A 185 10.08 14.66 -7.09
CA SER A 185 9.54 14.56 -8.45
C SER A 185 9.56 13.13 -9.02
N VAL A 186 10.22 12.20 -8.33
CA VAL A 186 10.38 10.81 -8.76
C VAL A 186 9.32 9.93 -8.10
N ALA A 187 8.67 9.08 -8.91
CA ALA A 187 7.72 8.08 -8.45
C ALA A 187 8.29 7.26 -7.27
N ILE A 188 7.46 7.01 -6.26
CA ILE A 188 7.84 6.21 -5.07
C ILE A 188 8.37 4.83 -5.49
N ALA A 189 7.69 4.16 -6.42
CA ALA A 189 8.12 2.84 -6.92
C ALA A 189 9.54 2.86 -7.52
N LYS A 190 9.84 3.90 -8.30
CA LYS A 190 11.14 4.09 -8.94
C LYS A 190 12.22 4.37 -7.89
N ARG A 191 11.93 5.19 -6.88
CA ARG A 191 12.85 5.39 -5.74
C ARG A 191 13.10 4.09 -4.97
N MET A 192 12.07 3.29 -4.71
CA MET A 192 12.21 1.97 -4.06
C MET A 192 13.10 1.03 -4.90
N SER A 193 12.99 1.07 -6.23
CA SER A 193 13.79 0.22 -7.12
C SER A 193 15.30 0.45 -6.99
N TRP A 194 15.76 1.64 -6.58
CA TRP A 194 17.19 1.91 -6.37
C TRP A 194 17.82 1.09 -5.24
N ALA A 195 16.98 0.54 -4.36
CA ALA A 195 17.37 -0.32 -3.26
C ALA A 195 17.20 -1.82 -3.55
N SER A 196 16.60 -2.21 -4.69
CA SER A 196 16.16 -3.59 -4.94
C SER A 196 17.27 -4.63 -5.06
N ASN A 197 18.51 -4.18 -5.32
CA ASN A 197 19.70 -5.03 -5.44
C ASN A 197 20.70 -4.78 -4.31
N ARG A 198 20.24 -4.12 -3.23
CA ARG A 198 21.10 -3.78 -2.09
C ARG A 198 20.81 -4.68 -0.90
N GLU A 199 21.84 -4.93 -0.12
CA GLU A 199 21.86 -5.83 1.01
C GLU A 199 22.20 -5.09 2.30
N THR A 200 21.52 -5.49 3.38
CA THR A 200 21.74 -4.97 4.73
C THR A 200 22.10 -6.10 5.69
N THR A 201 22.85 -5.76 6.74
CA THR A 201 23.23 -6.77 7.75
C THR A 201 22.07 -7.07 8.70
N ARG A 202 21.32 -6.04 9.09
CA ARG A 202 20.08 -6.18 9.85
C ARG A 202 18.92 -6.06 8.88
N VAL A 203 17.89 -6.87 9.07
CA VAL A 203 16.69 -6.86 8.22
C VAL A 203 15.97 -5.50 8.29
N GLU A 204 15.95 -4.86 9.46
CA GLU A 204 15.29 -3.56 9.61
C GLU A 204 16.02 -2.41 8.90
N ASP A 205 17.33 -2.55 8.69
CA ASP A 205 18.13 -1.54 7.98
C ASP A 205 17.72 -1.43 6.50
N GLU A 206 17.03 -2.43 5.94
CA GLU A 206 16.41 -2.33 4.61
C GLU A 206 15.44 -1.14 4.56
N ALA A 207 14.70 -0.91 5.64
CA ALA A 207 13.82 0.25 5.78
C ALA A 207 14.61 1.50 6.22
N TYR A 208 15.45 1.38 7.26
CA TYR A 208 16.09 2.55 7.87
C TYR A 208 17.11 3.25 6.96
N SER A 209 17.75 2.51 6.04
CA SER A 209 18.66 3.10 5.07
C SER A 209 17.97 3.96 4.01
N LEU A 210 16.63 3.92 3.92
CA LEU A 210 15.84 4.64 2.93
C LEU A 210 15.16 5.90 3.46
N LEU A 211 15.19 6.15 4.78
CA LEU A 211 14.45 7.24 5.42
C LEU A 211 14.66 8.59 4.74
N GLY A 212 15.92 8.97 4.50
CA GLY A 212 16.22 10.25 3.86
C GLY A 212 15.89 10.34 2.38
N ILE A 213 15.79 9.21 1.67
CA ILE A 213 15.38 9.17 0.24
C ILE A 213 13.89 9.49 0.11
N PHE A 214 13.11 9.12 1.13
CA PHE A 214 11.67 9.36 1.22
C PHE A 214 11.28 10.54 2.10
N ASP A 215 12.25 11.21 2.73
CA ASP A 215 12.03 12.33 3.67
C ASP A 215 11.13 11.92 4.86
N ILE A 216 11.41 10.75 5.44
CA ILE A 216 10.65 10.15 6.54
C ILE A 216 11.45 10.19 7.85
N ASN A 217 10.76 10.44 8.95
CA ASN A 217 11.26 10.19 10.30
C ASN A 217 10.40 9.13 10.99
N MET A 218 11.04 8.12 11.58
CA MET A 218 10.36 7.07 12.35
C MET A 218 11.28 6.47 13.42
N SER A 219 10.71 5.85 14.45
CA SER A 219 11.47 5.23 15.54
C SER A 219 12.21 3.97 15.07
N MET A 220 13.47 3.78 15.51
CA MET A 220 14.25 2.58 15.20
C MET A 220 13.96 1.47 16.22
N ILE A 221 13.19 0.47 15.79
CA ILE A 221 12.82 -0.70 16.59
C ILE A 221 13.58 -1.92 16.05
N TYR A 222 14.82 -2.11 16.48
CA TYR A 222 15.57 -3.34 16.14
C TYR A 222 14.95 -4.56 16.84
N GLY A 223 14.69 -5.62 16.10
CA GLY A 223 13.94 -6.81 16.53
C GLY A 223 12.51 -6.87 16.00
N GLU A 224 12.02 -5.83 15.28
CA GLU A 224 10.71 -5.86 14.64
C GLU A 224 10.69 -6.65 13.32
N GLY A 225 11.87 -7.02 12.80
CA GLY A 225 12.00 -7.84 11.61
C GLY A 225 11.52 -7.14 10.32
N PRO A 226 11.00 -7.89 9.34
CA PRO A 226 10.49 -7.35 8.08
C PRO A 226 9.36 -6.30 8.24
N ARG A 227 8.73 -6.22 9.42
CA ARG A 227 7.70 -5.20 9.71
C ARG A 227 8.23 -3.78 9.58
N ALA A 228 9.54 -3.55 9.77
CA ALA A 228 10.16 -2.25 9.57
C ALA A 228 9.90 -1.69 8.16
N PHE A 229 9.94 -2.55 7.12
CA PHE A 229 9.70 -2.15 5.73
C PHE A 229 8.22 -1.84 5.44
N ILE A 230 7.31 -2.52 6.12
CA ILE A 230 5.87 -2.19 6.10
C ILE A 230 5.63 -0.82 6.75
N ARG A 231 6.23 -0.57 7.92
CA ARG A 231 6.14 0.73 8.62
C ARG A 231 6.71 1.87 7.78
N LEU A 232 7.81 1.64 7.05
CA LEU A 232 8.32 2.64 6.10
C LEU A 232 7.27 3.02 5.06
N GLN A 233 6.62 2.03 4.43
CA GLN A 233 5.57 2.29 3.44
C GLN A 233 4.35 2.99 4.05
N GLU A 234 3.98 2.65 5.29
CA GLU A 234 2.94 3.35 6.04
C GLU A 234 3.27 4.84 6.22
N GLU A 235 4.48 5.16 6.68
CA GLU A 235 4.91 6.55 6.86
C GLU A 235 5.00 7.30 5.54
N ILE A 236 5.46 6.65 4.46
CA ILE A 236 5.44 7.23 3.11
C ILE A 236 4.01 7.61 2.68
N LEU A 237 3.03 6.71 2.88
CA LEU A 237 1.63 6.97 2.51
C LEU A 237 1.00 8.14 3.27
N ARG A 238 1.50 8.50 4.45
CA ARG A 238 1.01 9.67 5.19
C ARG A 238 1.37 10.99 4.52
N MET A 239 2.36 11.00 3.64
CA MET A 239 2.95 12.21 3.05
C MET A 239 2.74 12.31 1.53
N THR A 240 2.10 11.33 0.90
CA THR A 240 1.95 11.28 -0.57
C THR A 240 0.61 10.71 -1.03
N THR A 241 0.19 11.11 -2.23
CA THR A 241 -0.92 10.48 -2.98
C THR A 241 -0.42 9.62 -4.14
N ASP A 242 0.88 9.34 -4.18
CA ASP A 242 1.51 8.54 -5.22
C ASP A 242 1.21 7.03 -5.05
N LEU A 243 0.25 6.54 -5.83
CA LEU A 243 -0.17 5.13 -5.85
C LEU A 243 0.88 4.19 -6.48
N SER A 244 1.97 4.69 -7.06
CA SER A 244 3.05 3.84 -7.59
C SER A 244 3.68 2.97 -6.50
N ILE A 245 3.58 3.35 -5.22
CA ILE A 245 4.01 2.51 -4.10
C ILE A 245 3.39 1.09 -4.12
N PHE A 246 2.26 0.88 -4.80
CA PHE A 246 1.61 -0.42 -4.94
C PHE A 246 1.99 -1.18 -6.23
N ALA A 247 2.95 -0.67 -7.02
CA ALA A 247 3.38 -1.22 -8.30
C ALA A 247 4.43 -2.34 -8.18
N TRP A 248 4.76 -2.78 -6.97
CA TRP A 248 5.68 -3.88 -6.74
C TRP A 248 5.15 -5.21 -7.31
N ARG A 249 6.07 -6.17 -7.51
CA ARG A 249 5.77 -7.54 -7.94
C ARG A 249 6.56 -8.54 -7.12
N THR A 250 5.95 -9.68 -6.80
CA THR A 250 6.72 -10.80 -6.23
C THR A 250 7.71 -11.34 -7.26
N PRO A 251 8.97 -11.64 -6.87
CA PRO A 251 9.81 -12.51 -7.67
C PRO A 251 9.10 -13.86 -7.82
N ASN A 252 9.23 -14.50 -8.99
CA ASN A 252 8.49 -15.72 -9.38
C ASN A 252 8.20 -16.63 -8.18
N PRO A 253 6.94 -17.02 -7.94
CA PRO A 253 6.58 -17.84 -6.79
C PRO A 253 7.37 -19.15 -6.86
N ASP A 254 8.27 -19.36 -5.91
CA ASP A 254 8.83 -20.69 -5.67
C ASP A 254 7.64 -21.63 -5.39
N PRO A 255 7.44 -22.70 -6.18
CA PRO A 255 6.32 -23.62 -5.99
C PRO A 255 6.20 -24.16 -4.57
N LEU A 256 7.32 -24.24 -3.83
CA LEU A 256 7.42 -24.80 -2.48
C LEU A 256 7.25 -23.76 -1.36
N TYR A 257 7.34 -22.46 -1.66
CA TYR A 257 7.18 -21.39 -0.67
C TYR A 257 5.68 -21.06 -0.50
N GLY A 258 5.00 -21.82 0.35
CA GLY A 258 3.58 -21.58 0.67
C GLY A 258 2.67 -22.79 0.53
N LEU A 259 3.09 -23.96 1.02
CA LEU A 259 2.20 -25.11 1.17
C LEU A 259 1.06 -24.88 2.21
N HIS A 260 1.05 -23.70 2.86
CA HIS A 260 0.10 -23.30 3.90
C HIS A 260 -0.50 -21.90 3.69
N THR A 261 -0.37 -21.33 2.48
CA THR A 261 -0.91 -20.00 2.12
C THR A 261 -2.05 -20.14 1.10
N PHE A 262 -3.09 -19.35 1.29
CA PHE A 262 -4.29 -19.35 0.46
C PHE A 262 -3.96 -18.82 -0.92
N ARG A 263 -4.24 -19.59 -1.98
CA ARG A 263 -3.86 -19.27 -3.35
C ARG A 263 -5.05 -18.72 -4.14
N GLY A 264 -4.81 -17.72 -4.98
CA GLY A 264 -5.75 -17.24 -5.98
C GLY A 264 -5.89 -18.22 -7.16
N PRO A 265 -6.76 -17.91 -8.15
CA PRO A 265 -7.03 -18.78 -9.30
C PRO A 265 -5.79 -19.17 -10.12
N ARG A 266 -4.72 -18.36 -10.03
CA ARG A 266 -3.43 -18.62 -10.69
C ARG A 266 -2.42 -19.39 -9.84
N GLY A 267 -2.82 -19.86 -8.66
CA GLY A 267 -1.95 -20.61 -7.75
C GLY A 267 -0.97 -19.75 -6.96
N GLU A 268 -1.11 -18.42 -6.97
CA GLU A 268 -0.28 -17.50 -6.19
C GLU A 268 -0.93 -17.15 -4.86
N PRO A 269 -0.18 -16.99 -3.76
CA PRO A 269 -0.76 -16.57 -2.50
C PRO A 269 -1.31 -15.14 -2.58
N TYR A 270 -2.46 -14.91 -1.96
CA TYR A 270 -2.91 -13.55 -1.69
C TYR A 270 -1.88 -12.81 -0.85
N ARG A 271 -1.74 -11.50 -1.06
CA ARG A 271 -0.84 -10.62 -0.30
C ARG A 271 -1.61 -9.41 0.26
N GLY A 272 -1.00 -8.79 1.27
CA GLY A 272 -1.39 -7.43 1.64
C GLY A 272 -1.02 -6.44 0.53
N ILE A 273 -1.44 -5.19 0.68
CA ILE A 273 -1.17 -4.16 -0.32
C ILE A 273 0.29 -3.68 -0.30
N PHE A 274 1.00 -3.85 0.81
CA PHE A 274 2.38 -3.43 0.97
C PHE A 274 3.36 -4.52 0.52
N ALA A 275 4.47 -4.08 -0.07
CA ALA A 275 5.60 -4.94 -0.39
C ALA A 275 6.29 -5.42 0.89
N GLU A 276 6.91 -6.59 0.85
CA GLU A 276 7.68 -7.12 1.98
C GLU A 276 9.17 -6.74 1.93
N SER A 277 9.65 -6.30 0.76
CA SER A 277 11.05 -5.92 0.53
C SER A 277 11.18 -4.96 -0.65
N ALA A 278 12.23 -4.14 -0.65
CA ALA A 278 12.64 -3.31 -1.79
C ALA A 278 12.93 -4.15 -3.05
N ALA A 279 13.30 -5.43 -2.88
CA ALA A 279 13.53 -6.35 -3.99
C ALA A 279 12.30 -6.53 -4.89
N GLU A 280 11.08 -6.43 -4.33
CA GLU A 280 9.82 -6.52 -5.09
C GLU A 280 9.60 -5.31 -6.03
N PHE A 281 10.39 -4.23 -5.88
CA PHE A 281 10.38 -3.07 -6.78
C PHE A 281 11.42 -3.13 -7.89
N ARG A 282 12.15 -4.24 -8.07
CA ARG A 282 13.23 -4.37 -9.08
C ARG A 282 12.80 -3.98 -10.51
N SER A 283 11.55 -4.25 -10.87
CA SER A 283 11.01 -3.91 -12.20
C SER A 283 10.49 -2.46 -12.32
N CYS A 284 10.54 -1.67 -11.26
CA CYS A 284 9.95 -0.33 -11.20
C CYS A 284 10.87 0.79 -11.71
N GLY A 285 12.08 0.46 -12.20
CA GLY A 285 13.10 1.42 -12.63
C GLY A 285 12.68 2.36 -13.77
N PHE A 286 11.62 2.03 -14.51
CA PHE A 286 11.08 2.86 -15.60
C PHE A 286 9.71 3.47 -15.30
N ILE A 287 9.20 3.33 -14.06
CA ILE A 287 7.89 3.88 -13.69
C ILE A 287 7.92 5.41 -13.62
N GLU A 288 6.99 6.06 -14.29
CA GLU A 288 6.82 7.51 -14.27
C GLU A 288 5.41 7.91 -13.82
N LEU A 289 5.31 9.06 -13.15
CA LEU A 289 4.04 9.66 -12.76
C LEU A 289 3.43 10.46 -13.92
N ASN A 290 2.10 10.49 -13.99
CA ASN A 290 1.43 11.47 -14.84
C ASN A 290 1.64 12.88 -14.25
N LYS A 291 2.19 13.81 -15.04
CA LYS A 291 2.37 15.22 -14.61
C LYS A 291 1.14 16.10 -14.84
N ASP A 292 0.10 15.57 -15.49
CA ASP A 292 -1.07 16.33 -15.92
C ASP A 292 -2.31 16.06 -15.03
N GLN A 293 -3.51 16.34 -15.55
CA GLN A 293 -4.79 16.23 -14.84
C GLN A 293 -5.10 14.81 -14.32
N PHE A 294 -4.41 13.78 -14.80
CA PHE A 294 -4.69 12.38 -14.49
C PHE A 294 -3.92 11.83 -13.28
N GLN A 295 -3.18 12.65 -12.57
CA GLN A 295 -2.58 12.26 -11.28
C GLN A 295 -3.66 12.06 -10.22
N PHE A 296 -3.54 10.98 -9.43
CA PHE A 296 -4.40 10.77 -8.27
C PHE A 296 -4.12 11.83 -7.18
N ARG A 297 -5.19 12.49 -6.71
CA ARG A 297 -5.14 13.55 -5.67
C ARG A 297 -6.07 13.27 -4.49
N GLY A 298 -6.66 12.08 -4.42
CA GLY A 298 -7.52 11.68 -3.31
C GLY A 298 -6.73 11.46 -2.03
N GLU A 299 -7.38 11.62 -0.89
CA GLU A 299 -6.78 11.29 0.40
C GLU A 299 -6.53 9.79 0.53
N ILE A 300 -5.38 9.43 1.11
CA ILE A 300 -5.05 8.07 1.52
C ILE A 300 -4.92 8.08 3.04
N SER A 301 -5.68 7.23 3.74
CA SER A 301 -5.67 7.20 5.20
C SER A 301 -5.39 5.79 5.72
N LEU A 302 -4.51 5.67 6.71
CA LEU A 302 -4.26 4.40 7.40
C LEU A 302 -5.26 4.20 8.55
N THR A 303 -6.03 3.12 8.48
CA THR A 303 -7.08 2.79 9.45
C THR A 303 -6.85 1.40 10.06
N ASN A 304 -7.56 1.05 11.12
CA ASN A 304 -7.56 -0.32 11.67
C ASN A 304 -8.07 -1.39 10.68
N ARG A 305 -8.75 -0.99 9.60
CA ARG A 305 -9.20 -1.85 8.50
C ARG A 305 -8.19 -1.95 7.34
N GLY A 306 -7.09 -1.20 7.41
CA GLY A 306 -6.09 -1.13 6.35
C GLY A 306 -6.00 0.25 5.71
N VAL A 307 -5.56 0.30 4.45
CA VAL A 307 -5.41 1.54 3.69
C VAL A 307 -6.75 1.93 3.09
N LYS A 308 -7.34 3.04 3.56
CA LYS A 308 -8.58 3.60 3.05
C LYS A 308 -8.27 4.52 1.87
N ILE A 309 -8.92 4.30 0.73
CA ILE A 309 -8.80 5.14 -0.46
C ILE A 309 -10.19 5.35 -1.08
N HIS A 310 -10.49 6.57 -1.52
CA HIS A 310 -11.68 6.85 -2.33
C HIS A 310 -11.28 6.89 -3.80
N THR A 311 -11.58 5.83 -4.55
CA THR A 311 -11.12 5.66 -5.93
C THR A 311 -12.05 4.77 -6.75
N ALA A 312 -11.91 4.82 -8.07
CA ALA A 312 -12.63 3.95 -9.00
C ALA A 312 -11.89 2.62 -9.13
N ILE A 313 -12.60 1.51 -8.93
CA ILE A 313 -12.10 0.16 -9.23
C ILE A 313 -12.99 -0.50 -10.27
N THR A 314 -12.36 -1.23 -11.19
CA THR A 314 -13.07 -1.90 -12.29
C THR A 314 -13.31 -3.34 -11.92
N HIS A 315 -14.58 -3.73 -11.83
CA HIS A 315 -14.97 -5.13 -11.67
C HIS A 315 -14.58 -5.92 -12.93
N LEU A 316 -13.97 -7.09 -12.74
CA LEU A 316 -13.66 -8.09 -13.75
C LEU A 316 -14.63 -9.26 -13.60
N ASP A 317 -14.17 -10.51 -13.60
CA ASP A 317 -14.98 -11.70 -13.32
C ASP A 317 -14.58 -12.31 -11.96
N ASP A 318 -15.40 -13.18 -11.35
CA ASP A 318 -15.08 -13.90 -10.11
C ASP A 318 -14.64 -13.03 -8.90
N ASP A 319 -15.34 -11.94 -8.60
CA ASP A 319 -15.03 -10.91 -7.59
C ASP A 319 -13.60 -10.34 -7.69
N MET A 320 -13.03 -10.38 -8.89
CA MET A 320 -11.78 -9.74 -9.20
C MET A 320 -12.02 -8.28 -9.57
N PHE A 321 -11.14 -7.43 -9.08
CA PHE A 321 -11.16 -6.00 -9.35
C PHE A 321 -9.80 -5.54 -9.85
N MET A 322 -9.80 -4.48 -10.62
CA MET A 322 -8.59 -3.76 -11.03
C MET A 322 -8.57 -2.37 -10.41
N LEU A 323 -7.45 -2.03 -9.78
CA LEU A 323 -7.15 -0.69 -9.31
C LEU A 323 -6.08 -0.06 -10.21
N ASP A 324 -6.39 1.12 -10.75
CA ASP A 324 -5.46 1.94 -11.52
C ASP A 324 -4.50 2.68 -10.58
N LEU A 325 -3.19 2.62 -10.86
CA LEU A 325 -2.16 3.27 -10.05
C LEU A 325 -1.77 4.66 -10.56
N HIS A 326 -2.40 5.14 -11.65
CA HIS A 326 -2.15 6.46 -12.23
C HIS A 326 -0.67 6.74 -12.60
N CYS A 327 0.09 5.66 -12.83
CA CYS A 327 1.49 5.70 -13.26
C CYS A 327 1.69 4.81 -14.50
N TYR A 328 2.84 4.97 -15.17
CA TYR A 328 3.13 4.32 -16.45
C TYR A 328 4.46 3.60 -16.37
N ASP A 329 4.58 2.48 -17.07
CA ASP A 329 5.86 1.81 -17.31
C ASP A 329 6.41 2.18 -18.70
N LEU A 330 7.46 3.00 -18.72
CA LEU A 330 8.11 3.44 -19.97
C LEU A 330 9.10 2.41 -20.53
N ALA A 331 9.31 1.26 -19.89
CA ALA A 331 10.14 0.19 -20.44
C ALA A 331 9.48 -0.45 -21.68
N SER A 332 8.15 -0.50 -21.70
CA SER A 332 7.41 -1.03 -22.84
C SER A 332 7.40 0.01 -23.97
N GLN A 333 8.06 -0.27 -25.10
CA GLN A 333 8.08 0.61 -26.29
C GLN A 333 6.69 0.80 -26.96
N LYS A 334 5.62 0.30 -26.32
CA LYS A 334 4.23 0.51 -26.74
C LYS A 334 3.77 1.90 -26.26
N LYS A 335 2.59 2.35 -26.70
CA LYS A 335 1.98 3.58 -26.16
C LYS A 335 1.95 3.48 -24.62
N PRO A 336 2.17 4.58 -23.87
CA PRO A 336 2.21 4.53 -22.41
C PRO A 336 0.84 4.09 -21.88
N GLU A 337 0.76 2.88 -21.36
CA GLU A 337 -0.43 2.32 -20.72
C GLU A 337 -0.33 2.51 -19.20
N ARG A 338 -1.46 2.76 -18.55
CA ARG A 338 -1.49 2.94 -17.09
C ARG A 338 -1.34 1.59 -16.41
N LEU A 339 -0.50 1.56 -15.38
CA LEU A 339 -0.32 0.38 -14.55
C LEU A 339 -1.54 0.17 -13.66
N CYS A 340 -1.96 -1.08 -13.57
CA CYS A 340 -3.05 -1.51 -12.71
C CYS A 340 -2.65 -2.75 -11.92
N ILE A 341 -3.33 -2.93 -10.79
CA ILE A 341 -3.15 -4.06 -9.89
C ILE A 341 -4.45 -4.85 -9.77
N TYR A 342 -4.33 -6.14 -9.54
CA TYR A 342 -5.48 -7.02 -9.31
C TYR A 342 -5.80 -7.08 -7.82
N LEU A 343 -7.07 -6.98 -7.50
CA LEU A 343 -7.59 -7.06 -6.15
C LEU A 343 -8.67 -8.15 -6.10
N LYS A 344 -8.73 -8.89 -5.00
CA LYS A 344 -9.87 -9.74 -4.65
C LYS A 344 -10.57 -9.13 -3.45
N SER A 345 -11.88 -9.02 -3.52
CA SER A 345 -12.68 -8.56 -2.39
C SER A 345 -13.04 -9.74 -1.49
N GLU A 346 -12.89 -9.55 -0.19
CA GLU A 346 -13.51 -10.39 0.83
C GLU A 346 -14.28 -9.45 1.75
N LEU A 347 -15.61 -9.55 1.72
CA LEU A 347 -16.51 -8.59 2.36
C LEU A 347 -16.21 -7.15 1.89
N ASP A 348 -15.66 -6.35 2.80
CA ASP A 348 -15.43 -4.93 2.71
C ASP A 348 -13.95 -4.56 2.56
N THR A 349 -13.10 -5.58 2.45
CA THR A 349 -11.65 -5.47 2.46
C THR A 349 -11.07 -6.14 1.23
N PHE A 350 -10.14 -5.46 0.57
CA PHE A 350 -9.50 -5.91 -0.66
C PHE A 350 -8.09 -6.38 -0.37
N TYR A 351 -7.73 -7.50 -1.00
CA TYR A 351 -6.42 -8.12 -0.92
C TYR A 351 -5.73 -8.04 -2.27
N ARG A 352 -4.39 -8.02 -2.26
CA ARG A 352 -3.62 -8.08 -3.50
C ARG A 352 -3.70 -9.50 -4.04
N GLU A 353 -4.24 -9.61 -5.24
CA GLU A 353 -4.32 -10.86 -5.97
C GLU A 353 -3.28 -10.90 -7.07
N SER A 354 -2.72 -12.09 -7.31
CA SER A 354 -1.64 -12.31 -8.29
C SER A 354 -0.52 -11.29 -8.20
N PRO A 355 0.17 -11.23 -7.05
CA PRO A 355 1.21 -10.24 -6.78
C PRO A 355 2.37 -10.29 -7.78
N SER A 356 2.57 -11.36 -8.55
CA SER A 356 3.60 -11.41 -9.59
C SER A 356 3.29 -10.55 -10.82
N LEU A 357 2.03 -10.12 -10.98
CA LEU A 357 1.53 -9.44 -12.17
C LEU A 357 1.20 -7.96 -11.91
N LEU A 358 1.52 -7.13 -12.91
CA LEU A 358 0.87 -5.85 -13.13
C LEU A 358 0.13 -5.93 -14.46
N SER A 359 -1.08 -5.40 -14.46
CA SER A 359 -1.85 -5.21 -15.69
C SER A 359 -1.56 -3.84 -16.27
N THR A 360 -1.87 -3.67 -17.55
CA THR A 360 -1.84 -2.38 -18.22
C THR A 360 -3.20 -2.08 -18.80
N ARG A 361 -3.62 -0.81 -18.70
CA ARG A 361 -4.90 -0.37 -19.25
C ARG A 361 -4.76 0.93 -20.02
N VAL A 362 -5.42 0.98 -21.18
CA VAL A 362 -5.62 2.23 -21.92
C VAL A 362 -6.67 3.07 -21.19
N PRO A 363 -6.41 4.35 -20.89
CA PRO A 363 -7.40 5.22 -20.25
C PRO A 363 -8.71 5.25 -21.06
N THR A 364 -9.83 4.82 -20.46
CA THR A 364 -11.16 4.90 -21.06
C THR A 364 -11.94 6.08 -20.48
N ILE A 365 -12.74 6.76 -21.32
CA ILE A 365 -13.54 7.93 -20.92
C ILE A 365 -14.62 7.56 -19.88
N ALA A 366 -15.16 6.34 -19.95
CA ALA A 366 -16.07 5.79 -18.95
C ALA A 366 -15.26 5.07 -17.85
N ALA A 367 -14.97 5.78 -16.76
CA ALA A 367 -14.49 5.17 -15.52
C ALA A 367 -15.70 4.90 -14.60
N PRO A 368 -15.71 3.78 -13.85
CA PRO A 368 -16.73 3.56 -12.84
C PRO A 368 -16.71 4.68 -11.78
N ALA A 369 -17.85 4.92 -11.13
CA ALA A 369 -17.93 5.91 -10.07
C ALA A 369 -16.95 5.55 -8.93
N PRO A 370 -16.22 6.53 -8.37
CA PRO A 370 -15.32 6.26 -7.27
C PRO A 370 -16.09 5.85 -6.02
N ARG A 371 -15.53 4.90 -5.28
CA ARG A 371 -16.07 4.43 -4.00
C ARG A 371 -14.96 4.34 -2.96
N THR A 372 -15.34 4.32 -1.70
CA THR A 372 -14.40 4.07 -0.60
C THR A 372 -14.08 2.59 -0.55
N ILE A 373 -12.80 2.24 -0.60
CA ILE A 373 -12.31 0.87 -0.45
C ILE A 373 -11.27 0.80 0.67
N TYR A 374 -11.11 -0.38 1.25
CA TYR A 374 -10.13 -0.68 2.28
C TYR A 374 -9.19 -1.76 1.77
N LEU A 375 -7.90 -1.46 1.64
CA LEU A 375 -6.88 -2.41 1.20
C LEU A 375 -6.18 -3.01 2.43
N ALA A 376 -6.18 -4.33 2.56
CA ALA A 376 -5.54 -5.02 3.69
C ALA A 376 -4.03 -4.74 3.71
N ARG A 377 -3.47 -4.41 4.89
CA ARG A 377 -2.02 -4.14 5.03
C ARG A 377 -1.20 -5.42 4.87
N THR A 378 -1.68 -6.50 5.48
CA THR A 378 -1.11 -7.83 5.46
C THR A 378 -2.24 -8.86 5.34
N VAL A 379 -1.91 -10.08 4.95
CA VAL A 379 -2.85 -11.21 5.04
C VAL A 379 -2.76 -11.75 6.46
N GLY A 380 -3.80 -11.52 7.28
CA GLY A 380 -3.88 -12.09 8.63
C GLY A 380 -4.50 -13.48 8.63
N ASP A 381 -4.34 -14.23 9.74
CA ASP A 381 -4.98 -15.55 9.94
C ASP A 381 -6.51 -15.50 9.83
N LYS A 382 -7.15 -14.32 9.94
CA LYS A 382 -8.60 -14.16 9.72
C LYS A 382 -9.04 -14.51 8.30
N PHE A 383 -8.17 -14.36 7.30
CA PHE A 383 -8.39 -14.83 5.93
C PHE A 383 -8.57 -16.36 5.87
N ARG A 384 -8.02 -17.11 6.84
CA ARG A 384 -8.11 -18.58 6.88
C ARG A 384 -9.48 -19.11 7.30
N GLY A 385 -10.34 -18.28 7.92
CA GLY A 385 -11.56 -18.75 8.57
C GLY A 385 -12.88 -18.37 7.89
N THR A 386 -12.87 -17.45 6.93
CA THR A 386 -14.11 -16.85 6.38
C THR A 386 -14.45 -17.34 4.97
N LEU A 387 -13.53 -18.07 4.33
CA LEU A 387 -13.67 -18.59 2.98
C LEU A 387 -14.31 -19.98 2.88
N SER A 388 -14.68 -20.65 3.97
CA SER A 388 -15.23 -22.00 3.83
C SER A 388 -16.61 -21.99 3.19
N GLU A 389 -17.46 -20.98 3.45
CA GLU A 389 -18.80 -20.88 2.87
C GLU A 389 -19.24 -19.40 2.88
N ALA A 390 -19.58 -18.80 1.74
CA ALA A 390 -20.23 -17.48 1.70
C ALA A 390 -21.61 -17.60 1.03
N MET A 391 -22.60 -16.89 1.57
CA MET A 391 -23.93 -16.81 1.00
C MET A 391 -24.06 -15.52 0.20
N GLU A 392 -24.38 -15.64 -1.09
CA GLU A 392 -24.77 -14.50 -1.92
C GLU A 392 -26.29 -14.47 -2.06
N LEU A 393 -26.90 -13.38 -1.62
CA LEU A 393 -28.32 -13.08 -1.83
C LEU A 393 -28.46 -12.05 -2.96
N ARG A 394 -28.71 -12.53 -4.18
CA ARG A 394 -28.90 -11.68 -5.35
C ARG A 394 -30.36 -11.28 -5.54
N ILE A 395 -30.64 -9.98 -5.63
CA ILE A 395 -31.99 -9.45 -5.82
C ILE A 395 -32.13 -9.00 -7.29
N ARG A 396 -33.00 -9.67 -8.04
CA ARG A 396 -33.36 -9.29 -9.41
C ARG A 396 -34.78 -8.76 -9.46
N PHE A 397 -34.94 -7.53 -9.91
CA PHE A 397 -36.25 -6.94 -10.15
C PHE A 397 -36.76 -7.38 -11.52
N SER A 398 -38.02 -7.84 -11.61
CA SER A 398 -38.63 -8.20 -12.90
C SER A 398 -40.13 -7.99 -12.86
N SER A 399 -40.69 -7.24 -13.80
CA SER A 399 -42.14 -7.14 -13.93
C SER A 399 -42.69 -8.27 -14.81
N ASP A 400 -43.97 -8.62 -14.62
CA ASP A 400 -44.76 -9.45 -15.54
C ASP A 400 -44.53 -9.01 -17.01
N GLU A 401 -44.55 -9.95 -17.97
CA GLU A 401 -44.38 -9.65 -19.40
C GLU A 401 -45.37 -8.60 -19.89
N ALA A 402 -46.60 -8.58 -19.34
CA ALA A 402 -47.60 -7.57 -19.65
C ALA A 402 -47.24 -6.15 -19.16
N LEU A 403 -46.34 -6.04 -18.17
CA LEU A 403 -45.91 -4.80 -17.51
C LEU A 403 -44.44 -4.46 -17.78
N LYS A 404 -43.72 -5.27 -18.57
CA LYS A 404 -42.31 -5.08 -18.93
C LYS A 404 -42.07 -3.71 -19.56
N GLY A 405 -41.26 -2.88 -18.89
CA GLY A 405 -41.00 -1.50 -19.31
C GLY A 405 -42.09 -0.48 -18.92
N SER A 406 -43.05 -0.84 -18.07
CA SER A 406 -44.10 0.07 -17.58
C SER A 406 -43.77 0.77 -16.27
N TYR A 407 -42.74 0.31 -15.55
CA TYR A 407 -42.27 0.89 -14.30
C TYR A 407 -40.75 1.05 -14.28
N ALA A 408 -40.27 2.15 -13.69
CA ALA A 408 -38.88 2.39 -13.35
C ALA A 408 -38.64 2.10 -11.86
N VAL A 409 -37.47 1.56 -11.54
CA VAL A 409 -36.98 1.43 -10.16
C VAL A 409 -35.93 2.52 -9.94
N ASP A 410 -36.11 3.33 -8.91
CA ASP A 410 -35.16 4.38 -8.54
C ASP A 410 -35.07 4.57 -7.01
N ASN A 411 -34.29 5.56 -6.57
CA ASN A 411 -34.08 5.89 -5.15
C ASN A 411 -33.66 4.70 -4.26
N MET A 412 -32.81 3.83 -4.82
CA MET A 412 -32.38 2.61 -4.14
C MET A 412 -31.30 2.89 -3.11
N ALA A 413 -31.52 2.40 -1.89
CA ALA A 413 -30.55 2.41 -0.81
C ALA A 413 -30.68 1.11 -0.03
N ALA A 414 -29.57 0.56 0.44
CA ALA A 414 -29.54 -0.71 1.15
C ALA A 414 -28.64 -0.65 2.37
N VAL A 415 -29.04 -1.37 3.41
CA VAL A 415 -28.27 -1.50 4.66
C VAL A 415 -28.23 -2.97 5.11
N PRO A 416 -27.13 -3.45 5.70
CA PRO A 416 -25.87 -2.74 5.85
C PRO A 416 -25.22 -2.51 4.47
N GLU A 417 -24.85 -1.26 4.18
CA GLU A 417 -24.22 -0.87 2.91
C GLU A 417 -22.97 -1.72 2.63
N LEU A 418 -22.32 -2.15 3.72
CA LEU A 418 -21.14 -3.00 3.73
C LEU A 418 -21.26 -4.27 2.88
N PHE A 419 -22.45 -4.89 2.88
CA PHE A 419 -22.69 -6.15 2.18
C PHE A 419 -23.38 -5.93 0.84
N TRP A 420 -23.67 -4.69 0.45
CA TRP A 420 -24.50 -4.37 -0.70
C TRP A 420 -23.66 -3.99 -1.94
N ASP A 421 -23.79 -4.78 -3.01
CA ASP A 421 -23.28 -4.44 -4.33
C ASP A 421 -24.39 -3.79 -5.17
N GLN A 422 -24.40 -2.46 -5.24
CA GLN A 422 -25.40 -1.70 -6.01
C GLN A 422 -25.38 -2.02 -7.51
N PRO A 423 -24.22 -2.16 -8.20
CA PRO A 423 -24.18 -2.61 -9.60
C PRO A 423 -24.81 -3.99 -9.84
N GLN A 424 -24.59 -4.96 -8.96
CA GLN A 424 -25.10 -6.33 -9.09
C GLN A 424 -26.46 -6.55 -8.42
N LEU A 425 -26.93 -5.58 -7.64
CA LEU A 425 -28.16 -5.61 -6.85
C LEU A 425 -28.20 -6.82 -5.89
N CYS A 426 -27.09 -7.11 -5.21
CA CYS A 426 -26.99 -8.25 -4.30
C CYS A 426 -26.42 -7.89 -2.93
N PHE A 427 -26.85 -8.65 -1.92
CA PHE A 427 -26.13 -8.77 -0.66
C PHE A 427 -25.14 -9.93 -0.74
N SER A 428 -23.86 -9.69 -0.46
CA SER A 428 -22.84 -10.73 -0.29
C SER A 428 -22.33 -10.70 1.14
N PHE A 429 -22.51 -11.81 1.86
CA PHE A 429 -22.07 -11.93 3.25
C PHE A 429 -21.52 -13.35 3.50
N PRO A 430 -20.62 -13.52 4.50
CA PRO A 430 -20.10 -14.83 4.89
C PRO A 430 -21.25 -15.68 5.42
N SER A 431 -20.98 -16.96 5.72
CA SER A 431 -21.94 -17.81 6.43
C SER A 431 -22.19 -17.35 7.87
N PHE A 432 -22.92 -16.25 8.02
CA PHE A 432 -23.39 -15.75 9.29
C PHE A 432 -24.50 -16.66 9.80
N SER A 433 -24.52 -16.88 11.12
CA SER A 433 -25.70 -17.45 11.79
C SER A 433 -26.90 -16.53 11.69
N HIS A 434 -26.67 -15.21 11.64
CA HIS A 434 -27.72 -14.23 11.48
C HIS A 434 -27.31 -13.11 10.51
N PHE A 435 -28.18 -12.77 9.58
CA PHE A 435 -28.01 -11.63 8.69
C PHE A 435 -29.32 -10.87 8.61
N LEU A 436 -29.28 -9.55 8.74
CA LEU A 436 -30.46 -8.72 8.54
C LEU A 436 -30.09 -7.58 7.60
N GLY A 437 -30.79 -7.50 6.49
CA GLY A 437 -30.57 -6.53 5.43
C GLY A 437 -31.87 -5.89 4.99
N PHE A 438 -31.81 -4.62 4.61
CA PHE A 438 -32.92 -3.84 4.12
C PHE A 438 -32.57 -3.23 2.77
N VAL A 439 -33.48 -3.29 1.79
CA VAL A 439 -33.34 -2.55 0.53
C VAL A 439 -34.58 -1.68 0.35
N ARG A 440 -34.40 -0.36 0.46
CA ARG A 440 -35.42 0.62 0.10
C ARG A 440 -35.28 0.96 -1.37
N PHE A 441 -36.38 0.99 -2.10
CA PHE A 441 -36.43 1.48 -3.47
C PHE A 441 -37.82 2.04 -3.76
N ARG A 442 -37.93 2.81 -4.84
CA ARG A 442 -39.19 3.36 -5.32
C ARG A 442 -39.52 2.80 -6.69
N ILE A 443 -40.78 2.44 -6.88
CA ILE A 443 -41.34 2.04 -8.16
C ILE A 443 -42.18 3.21 -8.69
N ALA A 444 -41.89 3.65 -9.92
CA ALA A 444 -42.62 4.74 -10.59
C ALA A 444 -43.12 4.31 -11.98
N PRO A 445 -44.41 4.42 -12.31
CA PRO A 445 -44.93 4.08 -13.63
C PRO A 445 -44.46 5.08 -14.70
N PHE A 446 -44.05 4.59 -15.88
CA PHE A 446 -43.61 5.43 -17.00
C PHE A 446 -44.73 6.23 -17.66
N LYS A 447 -45.99 5.75 -17.60
CA LYS A 447 -47.14 6.30 -18.36
C LYS A 447 -48.29 6.84 -17.49
N TYR A 448 -48.17 6.77 -16.17
CA TYR A 448 -49.24 7.18 -15.25
C TYR A 448 -48.77 8.29 -14.30
N PRO A 449 -49.68 9.15 -13.80
CA PRO A 449 -49.34 10.27 -12.92
C PRO A 449 -48.66 9.84 -11.61
N SER A 450 -47.83 10.74 -11.07
CA SER A 450 -46.90 10.54 -9.93
C SER A 450 -47.51 10.06 -8.62
N HIS A 451 -48.84 10.05 -8.47
CA HIS A 451 -49.55 9.57 -7.28
C HIS A 451 -49.63 8.04 -7.18
N LEU A 452 -49.16 7.31 -8.20
CA LEU A 452 -49.02 5.86 -8.18
C LEU A 452 -47.60 5.39 -7.81
N ASN A 453 -46.71 6.32 -7.47
CA ASN A 453 -45.38 5.99 -6.95
C ASN A 453 -45.51 5.24 -5.63
N ARG A 454 -44.79 4.13 -5.49
CA ARG A 454 -44.73 3.39 -4.23
C ARG A 454 -43.29 3.25 -3.78
N SER A 455 -43.03 3.66 -2.55
CA SER A 455 -41.79 3.35 -1.85
C SER A 455 -41.96 2.01 -1.15
N LEU A 456 -41.02 1.10 -1.41
CA LEU A 456 -41.01 -0.26 -0.89
C LEU A 456 -39.74 -0.48 -0.08
N LEU A 457 -39.88 -1.28 0.96
CA LEU A 457 -38.78 -1.78 1.78
C LEU A 457 -38.79 -3.30 1.71
N LEU A 458 -37.73 -3.86 1.16
CA LEU A 458 -37.44 -5.29 1.20
C LEU A 458 -36.67 -5.58 2.49
N VAL A 459 -37.15 -6.55 3.26
CA VAL A 459 -36.50 -7.04 4.49
C VAL A 459 -35.98 -8.44 4.23
N CYS A 460 -34.68 -8.64 4.40
CA CYS A 460 -33.99 -9.93 4.28
C CYS A 460 -33.45 -10.33 5.65
N ASN A 461 -33.96 -11.40 6.25
CA ASN A 461 -33.59 -11.83 7.59
C ASN A 461 -33.20 -13.32 7.61
N LEU A 462 -31.91 -13.61 7.73
CA LEU A 462 -31.36 -14.95 7.92
C LEU A 462 -31.28 -15.27 9.42
N VAL A 463 -31.82 -16.43 9.80
CA VAL A 463 -31.84 -16.93 11.18
C VAL A 463 -31.20 -18.32 11.22
N ASP A 464 -30.28 -18.49 12.17
CA ASP A 464 -29.56 -19.73 12.47
C ASP A 464 -28.87 -20.40 11.26
N SER A 465 -28.38 -19.60 10.30
CA SER A 465 -27.79 -20.06 9.01
C SER A 465 -28.70 -20.96 8.14
N ALA A 466 -29.94 -21.21 8.55
CA ALA A 466 -30.81 -22.21 7.93
C ALA A 466 -32.11 -21.62 7.39
N GLU A 467 -32.55 -20.48 7.94
CA GLU A 467 -33.84 -19.91 7.61
C GLU A 467 -33.70 -18.47 7.12
N LEU A 468 -33.76 -18.25 5.80
CA LEU A 468 -33.92 -16.91 5.27
C LEU A 468 -35.41 -16.55 5.14
N ARG A 469 -35.80 -15.50 5.86
CA ARG A 469 -37.12 -14.86 5.78
C ARG A 469 -37.01 -13.58 4.97
N ILE A 470 -37.77 -13.52 3.87
CA ILE A 470 -37.85 -12.32 3.04
C ILE A 470 -39.28 -11.78 3.05
N GLY A 471 -39.45 -10.46 3.18
CA GLY A 471 -40.76 -9.83 3.11
C GLY A 471 -40.72 -8.39 2.59
N PHE A 472 -41.87 -7.92 2.11
CA PHE A 472 -42.07 -6.54 1.71
C PHE A 472 -42.83 -5.74 2.76
N ARG A 473 -42.59 -4.44 2.70
CA ARG A 473 -43.25 -3.41 3.48
C ARG A 473 -43.48 -2.19 2.61
N GLU A 474 -44.68 -1.63 2.68
CA GLU A 474 -45.00 -0.38 2.00
C GLU A 474 -44.93 0.82 2.96
N GLU A 475 -44.55 1.99 2.44
CA GLU A 475 -44.41 3.21 3.24
C GLU A 475 -45.67 3.57 4.04
N HIS A 476 -46.85 3.35 3.48
CA HIS A 476 -48.12 3.65 4.14
C HIS A 476 -48.42 2.73 5.34
N GLU A 477 -47.88 1.52 5.39
CA GLU A 477 -48.04 0.60 6.53
C GLU A 477 -47.35 1.15 7.78
N PHE A 478 -46.26 1.88 7.59
CA PHE A 478 -45.48 2.51 8.66
C PHE A 478 -46.08 3.82 9.13
N GLN A 479 -46.87 4.48 8.28
CA GLN A 479 -47.44 5.79 8.58
C GLN A 479 -48.35 5.76 9.82
N SER A 480 -49.12 4.68 10.02
CA SER A 480 -49.96 4.48 11.20
C SER A 480 -49.17 4.24 12.51
N ILE A 481 -47.99 3.60 12.42
CA ILE A 481 -47.09 3.30 13.54
C ILE A 481 -46.45 4.60 14.06
N TYR A 482 -46.12 5.54 13.17
CA TYR A 482 -45.51 6.82 13.52
C TYR A 482 -46.53 7.90 13.94
N GLU A 483 -47.73 7.90 13.34
CA GLU A 483 -48.80 8.86 13.67
C GLU A 483 -49.53 8.51 14.98
N GLY A 484 -49.57 7.22 15.38
CA GLY A 484 -50.26 6.71 16.58
C GLY A 484 -49.56 6.94 17.93
N GLY A 485 -48.37 7.56 17.96
CA GLY A 485 -47.71 8.00 19.19
C GLY A 485 -46.88 6.96 19.95
N GLU A 486 -46.99 5.66 19.65
CA GLU A 486 -46.20 4.60 20.31
C GLU A 486 -44.74 4.52 19.83
N CYS A 487 -44.41 5.10 18.66
CA CYS A 487 -43.11 4.93 18.00
C CYS A 487 -42.43 6.24 17.55
N ARG A 488 -42.65 7.38 18.23
CA ARG A 488 -42.07 8.69 17.84
C ARG A 488 -40.54 8.73 17.78
N THR A 489 -39.86 7.78 18.41
CA THR A 489 -38.39 7.69 18.45
C THR A 489 -37.83 6.63 17.49
N ALA A 490 -38.66 5.85 16.81
CA ALA A 490 -38.19 4.85 15.86
C ALA A 490 -37.71 5.51 14.55
N ILE A 491 -36.68 4.94 13.95
CA ILE A 491 -36.07 5.43 12.70
C ILE A 491 -37.01 5.10 11.54
N ASN A 492 -37.43 6.06 10.73
CA ASN A 492 -38.25 5.77 9.55
C ASN A 492 -37.36 5.24 8.41
N PRO A 493 -37.49 3.97 7.97
CA PRO A 493 -36.63 3.38 6.95
C PRO A 493 -36.88 3.98 5.54
N PHE A 494 -37.98 4.68 5.30
CA PHE A 494 -38.22 5.32 4.01
C PHE A 494 -37.49 6.65 3.86
N THR A 495 -37.29 7.37 4.97
CA THR A 495 -36.57 8.66 4.97
C THR A 495 -35.11 8.50 5.41
N ASN A 496 -34.85 7.67 6.41
CA ASN A 496 -33.58 7.61 7.15
C ASN A 496 -33.00 6.19 7.19
N ILE A 497 -33.04 5.44 6.08
CA ILE A 497 -32.50 4.07 6.02
C ILE A 497 -31.02 3.98 6.41
N GLU A 498 -30.24 5.02 6.15
CA GLU A 498 -28.82 5.13 6.52
C GLU A 498 -28.59 4.99 8.05
N ASP A 499 -29.54 5.48 8.85
CA ASP A 499 -29.48 5.43 10.32
C ASP A 499 -29.67 4.00 10.86
N TYR A 500 -30.11 3.06 10.01
CA TYR A 500 -30.16 1.64 10.34
C TYR A 500 -28.81 0.93 10.26
N GLY A 501 -27.70 1.61 9.89
CA GLY A 501 -26.30 1.19 10.09
C GLY A 501 -26.04 -0.33 10.20
N PRO A 502 -25.28 -0.82 11.20
CA PRO A 502 -25.16 -2.26 11.46
C PRO A 502 -26.36 -2.77 12.27
N LEU A 503 -27.58 -2.43 11.83
CA LEU A 503 -28.93 -2.86 12.25
C LEU A 503 -29.83 -1.82 12.99
N GLY A 504 -29.37 -0.62 13.34
CA GLY A 504 -30.25 0.40 13.98
C GLY A 504 -30.65 0.03 15.42
N ASP A 505 -31.54 0.80 16.06
CA ASP A 505 -31.92 0.51 17.44
C ASP A 505 -32.93 -0.67 17.54
N PRO A 506 -32.92 -1.45 18.65
CA PRO A 506 -33.78 -2.63 18.79
C PRO A 506 -35.28 -2.37 18.69
N PHE A 507 -35.75 -1.15 19.02
CA PHE A 507 -37.17 -0.81 18.94
C PHE A 507 -37.59 -0.61 17.47
N SER A 508 -36.77 0.11 16.70
CA SER A 508 -36.94 0.30 15.26
C SER A 508 -36.93 -1.03 14.50
N LEU A 509 -36.01 -1.93 14.85
CA LEU A 509 -35.95 -3.28 14.28
C LEU A 509 -37.22 -4.10 14.55
N ASN A 510 -37.73 -4.04 15.78
CA ASN A 510 -38.96 -4.76 16.13
C ASN A 510 -40.17 -4.20 15.37
N ALA A 511 -40.25 -2.88 15.18
CA ALA A 511 -41.31 -2.25 14.39
C ALA A 511 -41.32 -2.72 12.92
N ILE A 512 -40.14 -2.89 12.31
CA ILE A 512 -40.06 -3.40 10.93
C ILE A 512 -40.37 -4.90 10.84
N CYS A 513 -39.84 -5.69 11.79
CA CYS A 513 -39.90 -7.15 11.75
C CYS A 513 -41.22 -7.76 12.28
N SER A 514 -42.03 -7.04 13.06
CA SER A 514 -43.24 -7.59 13.73
C SER A 514 -44.53 -7.57 12.89
N GLY A 515 -44.52 -6.98 11.69
CA GLY A 515 -45.69 -6.89 10.80
C GLY A 515 -46.02 -8.18 10.02
N LYS A 516 -47.29 -8.34 9.63
CA LYS A 516 -47.74 -9.42 8.71
C LYS A 516 -47.16 -9.20 7.31
N SER A 517 -46.02 -9.81 6.99
CA SER A 517 -45.47 -9.88 5.62
C SER A 517 -46.12 -11.01 4.82
N SER A 518 -46.12 -10.88 3.50
CA SER A 518 -45.89 -12.02 2.61
C SER A 518 -44.46 -12.55 2.85
N SER A 519 -44.31 -13.48 3.80
CA SER A 519 -43.03 -14.07 4.17
C SER A 519 -42.80 -15.39 3.44
N ALA A 520 -41.67 -15.54 2.77
CA ALA A 520 -41.16 -16.84 2.33
C ALA A 520 -40.00 -17.27 3.24
N THR A 521 -40.03 -18.53 3.69
CA THR A 521 -38.94 -19.20 4.41
C THR A 521 -38.16 -20.07 3.43
N ILE A 522 -36.85 -19.84 3.31
CA ILE A 522 -36.04 -20.41 2.22
C ILE A 522 -34.74 -21.02 2.75
N ALA A 523 -34.36 -22.18 2.19
CA ALA A 523 -33.08 -22.85 2.41
C ALA A 523 -32.06 -22.62 1.26
N SER A 524 -32.49 -22.67 -0.02
CA SER A 524 -31.70 -22.31 -1.23
C SER A 524 -32.57 -22.29 -2.50
N GLY A 525 -32.21 -21.51 -3.54
CA GLY A 525 -32.89 -21.49 -4.86
C GLY A 525 -33.40 -20.12 -5.38
N ASP A 526 -34.16 -20.16 -6.48
CA ASP A 526 -34.86 -19.01 -7.09
C ASP A 526 -36.26 -18.82 -6.49
N PHE A 527 -36.61 -17.59 -6.10
CA PHE A 527 -37.92 -17.29 -5.53
C PHE A 527 -38.50 -15.99 -6.07
N CYS A 528 -39.76 -16.03 -6.47
CA CYS A 528 -40.52 -14.87 -6.89
C CYS A 528 -41.40 -14.38 -5.74
N LEU A 529 -41.14 -13.18 -5.25
CA LEU A 529 -42.04 -12.48 -4.35
C LEU A 529 -42.93 -11.53 -5.15
N ARG A 530 -44.22 -11.52 -4.84
CA ARG A 530 -45.21 -10.67 -5.50
C ARG A 530 -45.64 -9.55 -4.57
N ALA A 531 -45.57 -8.32 -5.05
CA ALA A 531 -46.17 -7.16 -4.42
C ALA A 531 -47.41 -6.73 -5.23
N ASP A 532 -48.56 -6.63 -4.55
CA ASP A 532 -49.82 -6.23 -5.17
C ASP A 532 -49.88 -4.70 -5.32
N LEU A 533 -49.79 -4.21 -6.55
CA LEU A 533 -49.76 -2.77 -6.84
C LEU A 533 -51.13 -2.09 -6.80
N GLY A 534 -52.22 -2.77 -6.40
CA GLY A 534 -53.57 -2.18 -6.34
C GLY A 534 -54.70 -3.11 -5.89
N LYS A 535 -55.91 -2.54 -5.68
CA LYS A 535 -57.14 -3.25 -5.25
C LYS A 535 -57.78 -4.14 -6.32
N SER A 536 -57.32 -4.07 -7.57
CA SER A 536 -57.75 -4.97 -8.65
C SER A 536 -56.72 -6.08 -8.83
N ASN A 537 -57.16 -7.35 -8.73
CA ASN A 537 -56.37 -8.59 -8.84
C ASN A 537 -55.64 -8.82 -10.19
N THR A 538 -55.22 -7.77 -10.90
CA THR A 538 -54.70 -7.86 -12.29
C THR A 538 -53.42 -7.06 -12.54
N SER A 539 -52.77 -6.52 -11.50
CA SER A 539 -51.52 -5.75 -11.68
C SER A 539 -50.54 -6.05 -10.54
N HIS A 540 -49.55 -6.90 -10.83
CA HIS A 540 -48.57 -7.36 -9.86
C HIS A 540 -47.17 -6.86 -10.27
N PHE A 541 -46.39 -6.44 -9.28
CA PHE A 541 -44.95 -6.26 -9.44
C PHE A 541 -44.25 -7.47 -8.85
N GLU A 542 -43.35 -8.08 -9.60
CA GLU A 542 -42.61 -9.25 -9.15
C GLU A 542 -41.16 -8.85 -8.82
N ILE A 543 -40.63 -9.46 -7.76
CA ILE A 543 -39.23 -9.33 -7.40
C ILE A 543 -38.71 -10.75 -7.25
N ASN A 544 -37.79 -11.10 -8.14
CA ASN A 544 -37.12 -12.39 -8.12
C ASN A 544 -35.88 -12.26 -7.22
N VAL A 545 -35.94 -12.91 -6.07
CA VAL A 545 -34.76 -13.06 -5.21
C VAL A 545 -34.14 -14.41 -5.51
N HIS A 546 -32.87 -14.38 -5.92
CA HIS A 546 -32.05 -15.56 -6.15
C HIS A 546 -31.06 -15.69 -4.99
N ILE A 547 -31.05 -16.84 -4.34
CA ILE A 547 -30.09 -17.14 -3.28
C ILE A 547 -29.10 -18.16 -3.82
N GLU A 548 -27.86 -17.74 -3.96
CA GLU A 548 -26.75 -18.55 -4.41
C GLU A 548 -25.85 -18.82 -3.19
N VAL A 549 -25.84 -20.05 -2.71
CA VAL A 549 -24.82 -20.46 -1.73
C VAL A 549 -23.57 -20.80 -2.53
N ARG A 550 -22.54 -19.95 -2.43
CA ARG A 550 -21.25 -20.24 -3.03
C ARG A 550 -20.43 -21.00 -2.00
N ASP A 551 -20.42 -22.31 -2.19
CA ASP A 551 -19.38 -23.14 -1.62
C ASP A 551 -18.08 -22.82 -2.38
N PHE A 552 -17.14 -22.17 -1.70
CA PHE A 552 -15.79 -21.96 -2.24
C PHE A 552 -14.94 -23.23 -2.12
N GLY A 553 -15.56 -24.35 -1.75
CA GLY A 553 -14.97 -25.64 -1.47
C GLY A 553 -14.51 -25.70 -0.02
N SER A 554 -14.88 -26.78 0.68
CA SER A 554 -14.09 -27.21 1.83
C SER A 554 -12.66 -27.47 1.33
N LEU A 555 -11.67 -26.93 2.04
CA LEU A 555 -10.26 -27.19 1.72
C LEU A 555 -9.95 -28.70 1.66
N ASP A 556 -10.72 -29.54 2.37
CA ASP A 556 -10.55 -30.99 2.41
C ASP A 556 -10.96 -31.71 1.12
N ASP A 557 -11.87 -31.17 0.31
CA ASP A 557 -12.30 -31.79 -0.95
C ASP A 557 -11.34 -31.49 -2.12
N ILE A 558 -10.40 -30.55 -1.94
CA ILE A 558 -9.25 -30.34 -2.84
C ILE A 558 -8.09 -31.31 -2.49
N TYR A 559 -8.14 -31.95 -1.31
CA TYR A 559 -7.14 -32.92 -0.85
C TYR A 559 -7.49 -34.40 -1.17
N LYS A 560 -8.50 -34.66 -2.00
CA LYS A 560 -8.74 -35.97 -2.65
C LYS A 560 -8.69 -35.83 -4.15
#